data_AF-A0AAV4IXF5-F1
#
_entry.id   AF-A0AAV4IXF5-F1
#
_cell.length_a   1.000
_cell.length_b   1.000
_cell.length_c   1.000
_cell.angle_alpha   90.00
_cell.angle_beta   90.00
_cell.angle_gamma   90.00
#
_symmetry.space_group_name_H-M   'P 1'
#
loop_
_entity.id
_entity.type
_entity.pdbx_description
1 polymer ?
#
loop_
_entity_poly.entity_id
_entity_poly.type
_entity_poly.pdbx_seq_one_letter_code
_entity_poly.pdbx_strand_id
1 'polypeptide(L)'
;MKSSPEVSSISQEALHLTGKATELFIQALARFSYQQGEDKSALNYRDLAEVVNSEETLQFLHDIVPHKVKAKDYLKMLRDADASEEQ
;
A
#
# COMPACT_ATOMS: atom_id res chain seq x y z
N MET A 1 16.33 -6.48 -8.77
CA MET A 1 17.16 -7.69 -8.97
C MET A 1 18.37 -7.36 -9.83
N LYS A 2 18.28 -7.24 -11.17
CA LYS A 2 19.38 -6.63 -11.96
C LYS A 2 19.33 -5.09 -12.01
N SER A 3 18.17 -4.52 -11.69
CA SER A 3 17.98 -3.10 -11.39
C SER A 3 18.70 -2.66 -10.11
N SER A 4 19.19 -3.61 -9.30
CA SER A 4 19.91 -3.35 -8.07
C SER A 4 21.41 -3.49 -8.38
N PRO A 5 22.20 -2.41 -8.29
CA PRO A 5 23.60 -2.41 -8.75
C PRO A 5 24.49 -3.41 -8.01
N GLU A 6 24.16 -3.73 -6.76
CA GLU A 6 24.91 -4.65 -5.90
C GLU A 6 24.70 -6.14 -6.21
N VAL A 7 23.80 -6.49 -7.13
CA VAL A 7 23.43 -7.89 -7.39
C VAL A 7 24.04 -8.36 -8.70
N SER A 8 25.17 -9.07 -8.61
CA SER A 8 25.92 -9.57 -9.77
C SER A 8 25.35 -10.86 -10.35
N SER A 9 24.83 -11.77 -9.53
CA SER A 9 24.26 -13.05 -9.97
C SER A 9 23.09 -13.49 -9.08
N ILE A 10 22.12 -14.16 -9.69
CA ILE A 10 20.89 -14.64 -9.05
C ILE A 10 20.65 -16.07 -9.53
N SER A 11 20.42 -17.00 -8.60
CA SER A 11 20.08 -18.39 -8.95
C SER A 11 18.72 -18.49 -9.64
N GLN A 12 18.55 -19.47 -10.53
CA GLN A 12 17.26 -19.70 -11.21
C GLN A 12 16.13 -20.07 -10.24
N GLU A 13 16.43 -20.78 -9.16
CA GLU A 13 15.46 -21.14 -8.12
C GLU A 13 14.94 -19.90 -7.39
N ALA A 14 15.82 -19.00 -6.97
CA ALA A 14 15.42 -17.73 -6.36
C ALA A 14 14.58 -16.86 -7.30
N LEU A 15 14.89 -16.86 -8.61
CA LEU A 15 14.09 -16.17 -9.62
C LEU A 15 12.67 -16.74 -9.71
N HIS A 16 12.56 -18.08 -9.80
CA HIS A 16 11.27 -18.76 -9.84
C HIS A 16 10.45 -18.51 -8.57
N LEU A 17 11.07 -18.67 -7.39
CA LEU A 17 10.40 -18.47 -6.11
C LEU A 17 9.92 -17.03 -5.93
N THR A 18 10.76 -16.04 -6.25
CA THR A 18 10.40 -14.63 -6.16
C THR A 18 9.25 -14.28 -7.11
N GLY A 19 9.29 -14.82 -8.34
CA GLY A 19 8.20 -14.67 -9.30
C GLY A 19 6.89 -15.21 -8.74
N LYS A 20 6.91 -16.43 -8.18
CA LYS A 20 5.72 -17.05 -7.60
C LYS A 20 5.20 -16.31 -6.36
N ALA A 21 6.09 -15.86 -5.49
CA ALA A 21 5.72 -15.04 -4.34
C ALA A 21 5.07 -13.72 -4.78
N THR A 22 5.57 -13.10 -5.84
CA THR A 22 5.01 -11.85 -6.40
C THR A 22 3.61 -12.08 -6.99
N GLU A 23 3.37 -13.20 -7.68
CA GLU A 23 2.02 -13.56 -8.14
C GLU A 23 1.03 -13.69 -6.98
N LEU A 24 1.42 -14.40 -5.91
CA LEU A 24 0.59 -14.58 -4.73
C LEU A 24 0.35 -13.25 -4.00
N PHE A 25 1.37 -12.41 -3.90
CA PHE A 25 1.27 -11.08 -3.33
C PHE A 25 0.24 -10.21 -4.06
N ILE A 26 0.29 -10.15 -5.39
CA ILE A 26 -0.66 -9.37 -6.20
C ILE A 26 -2.08 -9.92 -6.04
N GLN A 27 -2.25 -11.24 -6.03
CA GLN A 27 -3.57 -11.86 -5.82
C GLN A 27 -4.14 -11.52 -4.44
N ALA A 28 -3.33 -11.61 -3.38
CA ALA A 28 -3.74 -11.27 -2.03
C ALA A 28 -4.12 -9.79 -1.91
N LEU A 29 -3.25 -8.90 -2.42
CA LEU A 29 -3.49 -7.46 -2.38
C LEU A 29 -4.78 -7.07 -3.11
N ALA A 30 -5.00 -7.59 -4.32
CA ALA A 30 -6.21 -7.32 -5.09
C ALA A 30 -7.46 -7.86 -4.39
N ARG A 31 -7.39 -9.07 -3.82
CA ARG A 31 -8.51 -9.70 -3.12
C ARG A 31 -8.88 -8.92 -1.85
N PHE A 32 -7.90 -8.57 -1.01
CA PHE A 32 -8.17 -7.82 0.22
C PHE A 32 -8.74 -6.44 -0.07
N SER A 33 -8.16 -5.74 -1.05
CA SER A 33 -8.66 -4.42 -1.47
C SER A 33 -10.09 -4.50 -1.97
N TYR A 34 -10.42 -5.49 -2.80
CA TYR A 34 -11.79 -5.67 -3.29
C TYR A 34 -12.79 -6.11 -2.19
N GLN A 35 -12.33 -6.89 -1.21
CA GLN A 35 -13.15 -7.30 -0.08
C GLN A 35 -13.49 -6.12 0.85
N GLN A 36 -12.54 -5.22 1.09
CA GLN A 36 -12.76 -4.01 1.90
C GLN A 36 -13.46 -2.87 1.13
N GLY A 37 -13.33 -2.83 -0.19
CA GLY A 37 -13.96 -1.79 -1.02
C GLY A 37 -15.49 -1.77 -0.90
N GLU A 38 -16.08 -0.58 -0.91
CA GLU A 38 -17.53 -0.39 -0.80
C GLU A 38 -18.26 -0.85 -2.07
N ASP A 39 -17.65 -0.59 -3.24
CA ASP A 39 -18.17 -0.98 -4.54
C ASP A 39 -17.77 -2.42 -4.88
N LYS A 40 -18.76 -3.31 -5.03
CA LYS A 40 -18.53 -4.71 -5.41
C LYS A 40 -18.51 -4.92 -6.93
N SER A 41 -18.64 -3.88 -7.74
CA SER A 41 -18.56 -3.97 -9.19
C SER A 41 -17.15 -3.67 -9.73
N ALA A 42 -16.33 -2.95 -8.97
CA ALA A 42 -15.00 -2.52 -9.41
C ALA A 42 -14.01 -2.42 -8.25
N LEU A 43 -12.72 -2.57 -8.56
CA LEU A 43 -11.62 -2.31 -7.64
C LEU A 43 -11.00 -0.94 -7.97
N ASN A 44 -11.03 0.00 -7.01
CA ASN A 44 -10.54 1.36 -7.19
C ASN A 44 -9.24 1.60 -6.41
N TYR A 45 -8.54 2.69 -6.76
CA TYR A 45 -7.31 3.08 -6.06
C TYR A 45 -7.50 3.30 -4.56
N ARG A 46 -8.65 3.88 -4.17
CA ARG A 46 -8.95 4.15 -2.75
C ARG A 46 -8.98 2.86 -1.93
N ASP A 47 -9.53 1.79 -2.49
CA ASP A 47 -9.60 0.48 -1.82
C ASP A 47 -8.19 -0.09 -1.59
N LEU A 48 -7.30 0.08 -2.57
CA LEU A 48 -5.90 -0.33 -2.47
C LEU A 48 -5.15 0.48 -1.40
N ALA A 49 -5.34 1.80 -1.42
CA ALA A 49 -4.68 2.70 -0.48
C ALA A 49 -5.15 2.48 0.96
N GLU A 50 -6.42 2.12 1.17
CA GLU A 50 -6.96 1.80 2.49
C GLU A 50 -6.32 0.53 3.07
N VAL A 51 -6.23 -0.54 2.28
CA VAL A 51 -5.58 -1.79 2.71
C VAL A 51 -4.09 -1.57 3.01
N VAL A 52 -3.39 -0.83 2.14
CA VAL A 52 -1.97 -0.50 2.36
C VAL A 52 -1.75 0.32 3.63
N ASN A 53 -2.69 1.21 3.96
CA ASN A 53 -2.59 2.06 5.14
C ASN A 53 -3.02 1.35 6.44
N SER A 54 -3.84 0.31 6.36
CA SER A 54 -4.34 -0.45 7.52
C SER A 54 -3.46 -1.64 7.91
N GLU A 55 -2.75 -2.25 6.96
CA GLU A 55 -1.94 -3.44 7.19
C GLU A 55 -0.44 -3.10 7.38
N GLU A 56 0.11 -3.39 8.56
CA GLU A 56 1.53 -3.14 8.88
C GLU A 56 2.48 -3.85 7.91
N THR A 57 2.13 -5.06 7.48
CA THR A 57 2.93 -5.83 6.51
C THR A 57 3.07 -5.18 5.14
N LEU A 58 2.23 -4.17 4.84
CA LEU A 58 2.24 -3.41 3.59
C LEU A 58 2.88 -2.02 3.74
N GLN A 59 3.47 -1.70 4.89
CA GLN A 59 4.10 -0.40 5.13
C GLN A 59 5.13 -0.01 4.07
N PHE A 60 5.84 -0.99 3.49
CA PHE A 60 6.81 -0.74 2.41
C PHE A 60 6.19 -0.11 1.13
N LEU A 61 4.85 -0.11 1.02
CA LEU A 61 4.12 0.52 -0.08
C LEU A 61 3.60 1.92 0.23
N HIS A 62 3.75 2.46 1.44
CA HIS A 62 3.16 3.76 1.83
C HIS A 62 3.57 4.90 0.90
N ASP A 63 4.83 4.94 0.49
CA ASP A 63 5.35 5.97 -0.42
C ASP A 63 4.92 5.76 -1.88
N ILE A 64 4.54 4.53 -2.24
CA ILE A 64 4.18 4.13 -3.61
C ILE A 64 2.66 4.21 -3.83
N VAL A 65 1.89 3.87 -2.80
CA VAL A 65 0.42 3.87 -2.78
C VAL A 65 -0.06 4.70 -1.58
N PRO A 66 0.13 6.02 -1.60
CA PRO A 66 -0.27 6.87 -0.49
C PRO A 66 -1.80 6.97 -0.36
N HIS A 67 -2.28 7.03 0.89
CA HIS A 67 -3.64 7.41 1.19
C HIS A 67 -3.87 8.90 0.88
N LYS A 68 -4.85 9.20 0.02
CA LYS A 68 -5.10 10.56 -0.45
C LYS A 68 -6.04 11.29 0.49
N VAL A 69 -5.57 12.40 1.05
CA VAL A 69 -6.38 13.37 1.80
C VAL A 69 -6.45 14.69 1.04
N LYS A 70 -7.59 15.38 1.08
CA LYS A 70 -7.67 16.72 0.51
C LYS A 70 -6.95 17.68 1.44
N ALA A 71 -6.19 18.63 0.87
CA ALA A 71 -5.44 19.62 1.65
C ALA A 71 -6.33 20.37 2.66
N LYS A 72 -7.55 20.76 2.25
CA LYS A 72 -8.52 21.41 3.14
C LYS A 72 -8.92 20.56 4.35
N ASP A 73 -9.01 19.24 4.18
CA ASP A 73 -9.42 18.31 5.23
C ASP A 73 -8.24 18.09 6.18
N TYR A 74 -7.03 17.94 5.63
CA TYR A 74 -5.80 17.83 6.40
C TYR A 74 -5.49 19.10 7.23
N LEU A 75 -5.61 20.28 6.63
CA LEU A 75 -5.43 21.56 7.34
C LEU A 75 -6.45 21.73 8.47
N LYS A 76 -7.67 21.20 8.30
CA LYS A 76 -8.66 21.18 9.37
C LYS A 76 -8.23 20.24 10.50
N MET A 77 -7.79 19.02 10.18
CA MET A 77 -7.31 18.06 11.17
C MET A 77 -6.15 18.60 12.00
N LEU A 78 -5.21 19.34 11.39
CA LEU A 78 -4.11 20.00 12.13
C LEU A 78 -4.64 21.03 13.13
N ARG A 79 -5.56 21.91 12.71
CA ARG A 79 -6.16 22.92 13.60
C ARG A 79 -6.93 22.29 14.76
N ASP A 80 -7.66 21.22 14.48
CA ASP A 80 -8.46 20.52 15.49
C ASP A 80 -7.56 19.78 16.49
N ALA A 81 -6.41 19.24 16.04
CA ALA A 81 -5.41 18.63 16.89
C ALA A 81 -4.74 19.66 17.83
N ASP A 82 -4.28 20.79 17.29
CA ASP A 82 -3.68 21.88 18.08
C ASP A 82 -4.64 22.39 19.17
N ALA A 83 -5.93 22.57 18.82
CA ALA A 83 -6.95 23.02 19.76
C ALA A 83 -7.26 21.99 20.87
N SER A 84 -7.00 20.70 20.63
CA SER A 84 -7.19 19.64 21.63
C SER A 84 -6.00 19.49 22.58
N GLU A 85 -4.81 19.94 22.19
CA GLU A 85 -3.61 19.94 23.04
C GLU A 85 -3.53 21.17 23.96
N GLU A 86 -4.26 22.24 23.63
CA GLU A 86 -4.38 23.46 24.45
C GLU A 86 -5.45 23.37 25.58
N GLN A 87 -6.15 22.24 25.69
CA GLN A 87 -7.18 21.95 26.73
C GLN A 87 -6.68 20.97 27.79
#